data_AF-A0A0Q4CBY7-F1
#
_entry.id   AF-A0A0Q4CBY7-F1
#
_cell.length_a   1.000
_cell.length_b   1.000
_cell.length_c   1.000
_cell.angle_alpha   90.00
_cell.angle_beta   90.00
_cell.angle_gamma   90.00
#
_symmetry.space_group_name_H-M   'P 1'
#
loop_
_entity.id
_entity.type
_entity.pdbx_description
1 polymer ?
#
loop_
_entity_poly.entity_id
_entity_poly.type
_entity_poly.pdbx_seq_one_letter_code
_entity_poly.pdbx_strand_id
1 'polypeptide(L)'
;MSVDEYARLGGFRPLPAGEDARLVDDAARAGMRVRRDAAGIVHTSDRRSGRVTDGLAGSLRALDRTGTAVEVAHPADMAWQYHRHAAARSAFAAGNLGPFAATIGLTTDHVIGVARDCPNAEAFAMRIVPVPPAGMRQVDLTVAEAALSALSAARRAA
;
A
#
# COMPACT_ATOMS: atom_id res chain seq x y z
N MET A 1 -13.36 6.16 8.10
CA MET A 1 -13.04 7.60 8.16
C MET A 1 -14.35 8.34 8.11
N SER A 2 -14.60 9.20 9.10
CA SER A 2 -15.76 10.10 9.09
C SER A 2 -15.53 11.29 8.14
N VAL A 3 -16.58 12.05 7.86
CA VAL A 3 -16.47 13.30 7.07
C VAL A 3 -15.56 14.31 7.78
N ASP A 4 -15.67 14.45 9.09
CA ASP A 4 -14.85 15.38 9.88
C ASP A 4 -13.36 15.00 9.86
N GLU A 5 -13.07 13.70 9.93
CA GLU A 5 -11.70 13.19 9.81
C GLU A 5 -11.11 13.47 8.43
N TYR A 6 -11.89 13.24 7.37
CA TYR A 6 -11.49 13.53 6.00
C TYR A 6 -11.25 15.03 5.80
N ALA A 7 -12.14 15.89 6.32
CA ALA A 7 -11.99 17.34 6.27
C ALA A 7 -10.75 17.83 7.06
N ARG A 8 -10.48 17.23 8.22
CA ARG A 8 -9.28 17.53 9.02
C ARG A 8 -7.97 17.18 8.30
N LEU A 9 -7.98 16.15 7.45
CA LEU A 9 -6.85 15.81 6.58
C LEU A 9 -6.71 16.73 5.36
N GLY A 10 -7.68 17.63 5.12
CA GLY A 10 -7.71 18.49 3.94
C GLY A 10 -8.28 17.82 2.68
N GLY A 11 -8.81 16.61 2.81
CA GLY A 11 -9.35 15.82 1.70
C GLY A 11 -8.34 15.47 0.61
N PHE A 12 -8.83 15.14 -0.58
CA PHE A 12 -7.97 14.91 -1.74
C PHE A 12 -7.30 16.20 -2.20
N ARG A 13 -5.97 16.15 -2.23
CA ARG A 13 -5.15 17.22 -2.80
C ARG A 13 -5.30 17.21 -4.32
N PRO A 14 -5.22 18.37 -4.99
CA PRO A 14 -5.26 18.46 -6.45
C PRO A 14 -3.93 17.99 -7.05
N LEU A 15 -3.67 16.69 -6.99
CA LEU A 15 -2.51 16.04 -7.57
C LEU A 15 -2.88 15.45 -8.94
N PRO A 16 -1.94 15.43 -9.91
CA PRO A 16 -2.18 14.76 -11.19
C PRO A 16 -2.45 13.26 -11.05
N ALA A 17 -1.85 12.62 -10.04
CA ALA A 17 -2.05 11.22 -9.68
C ALA A 17 -1.60 10.96 -8.23
N GLY A 18 -2.12 9.89 -7.61
CA GLY A 18 -1.68 9.40 -6.30
C GLY A 18 -2.26 10.19 -5.12
N GLU A 19 -3.38 10.89 -5.32
CA GLU A 19 -4.12 11.59 -4.27
C GLU A 19 -4.64 10.65 -3.17
N ASP A 20 -4.96 9.42 -3.53
CA ASP A 20 -5.39 8.34 -2.63
C ASP A 20 -4.25 7.83 -1.75
N ALA A 21 -3.10 7.53 -2.36
CA ALA A 21 -1.88 7.17 -1.64
C ALA A 21 -1.46 8.29 -0.69
N ARG A 22 -1.55 9.55 -1.15
CA ARG A 22 -1.25 10.71 -0.31
C ARG A 22 -2.20 10.84 0.87
N LEU A 23 -3.51 10.65 0.66
CA LEU A 23 -4.49 10.68 1.75
C LEU A 23 -4.23 9.59 2.79
N VAL A 24 -3.86 8.39 2.34
CA VAL A 24 -3.49 7.26 3.21
C VAL A 24 -2.25 7.60 4.04
N ASP A 25 -1.22 8.20 3.44
CA ASP A 25 -0.01 8.63 4.13
C ASP A 25 -0.30 9.72 5.17
N ASP A 26 -1.08 10.73 4.79
CA ASP A 26 -1.45 11.84 5.69
C ASP A 26 -2.31 11.32 6.86
N ALA A 27 -3.23 10.38 6.60
CA ALA A 27 -4.00 9.70 7.64
C ALA A 27 -3.10 8.93 8.63
N ALA A 28 -2.13 8.16 8.12
CA ALA A 28 -1.18 7.44 8.96
C ALA A 28 -0.31 8.41 9.79
N ARG A 29 0.17 9.51 9.20
CA ARG A 29 0.93 10.56 9.91
C ARG A 29 0.11 11.24 11.00
N ALA A 30 -1.19 11.40 10.79
CA ALA A 30 -2.13 11.92 11.78
C ALA A 30 -2.51 10.88 12.86
N GLY A 31 -1.92 9.68 12.83
CA GLY A 31 -2.18 8.61 13.79
C GLY A 31 -3.47 7.82 13.52
N MET A 32 -4.08 7.95 12.35
CA MET A 32 -5.18 7.06 11.97
C MET A 32 -4.66 5.67 11.58
N ARG A 33 -5.54 4.67 11.63
CA ARG A 33 -5.22 3.30 11.22
C ARG A 33 -5.72 3.02 9.82
N VAL A 34 -4.85 2.52 8.95
CA VAL A 34 -5.20 2.11 7.59
C VAL A 34 -5.31 0.59 7.54
N ARG A 35 -6.53 0.09 7.37
CA ARG A 35 -6.80 -1.35 7.29
C ARG A 35 -7.00 -1.76 5.83
N ARG A 36 -6.29 -2.80 5.40
CA ARG A 36 -6.57 -3.54 4.17
C ARG A 36 -7.35 -4.79 4.55
N ASP A 37 -8.56 -4.94 4.01
CA ASP A 37 -9.51 -5.98 4.41
C ASP A 37 -10.00 -6.73 3.18
N ALA A 38 -9.66 -8.02 3.08
CA ALA A 38 -10.03 -8.86 1.94
C ALA A 38 -11.55 -9.16 1.89
N ALA A 39 -12.27 -8.97 3.00
CA ALA A 39 -13.73 -9.08 3.00
C ALA A 39 -14.41 -7.82 2.44
N GLY A 40 -13.68 -6.69 2.34
CA GLY A 40 -14.15 -5.45 1.74
C GLY A 40 -14.08 -5.48 0.22
N ILE A 41 -15.00 -6.21 -0.42
CA ILE A 41 -15.05 -6.32 -1.88
C ILE A 41 -15.73 -5.08 -2.47
N VAL A 42 -15.07 -4.43 -3.42
CA VAL A 42 -15.61 -3.29 -4.17
C VAL A 42 -15.66 -3.66 -5.64
N HIS A 43 -16.83 -3.51 -6.26
CA HIS A 43 -16.99 -3.64 -7.71
C HIS A 43 -16.86 -2.27 -8.35
N THR A 44 -15.80 -2.07 -9.13
CA THR A 44 -15.61 -0.87 -9.93
C THR A 44 -16.26 -1.04 -11.29
N SER A 45 -16.93 0.00 -11.80
CA SER A 45 -17.57 -0.04 -13.11
C SER A 45 -16.54 -0.26 -14.22
N ASP A 46 -16.85 -1.19 -15.12
CA ASP A 46 -16.09 -1.54 -16.32
C ASP A 46 -16.64 -0.85 -17.59
N ARG A 47 -17.56 0.11 -17.44
CA ARG A 47 -18.22 0.74 -18.58
C ARG A 47 -17.24 1.50 -19.47
N ARG A 48 -17.42 1.35 -20.78
CA ARG A 48 -16.68 2.11 -21.79
C ARG A 48 -17.32 3.47 -22.11
N SER A 49 -18.48 3.80 -21.54
CA SER A 49 -19.13 5.10 -21.69
C SER A 49 -19.13 5.84 -20.36
N GLY A 50 -18.57 7.04 -20.32
CA GLY A 50 -18.43 7.85 -19.10
C GLY A 50 -18.60 9.34 -19.38
N ARG A 51 -18.88 10.11 -18.32
CA ARG A 51 -19.14 11.57 -18.42
C ARG A 51 -17.89 12.41 -18.66
N VAL A 52 -16.71 11.88 -18.31
CA VAL A 52 -15.43 12.60 -18.36
C VAL A 52 -14.52 11.90 -19.35
N THR A 53 -13.91 12.66 -20.26
CA THR A 53 -13.04 12.15 -21.34
C THR A 53 -11.85 11.38 -20.78
N ASP A 54 -11.18 11.93 -19.77
CA ASP A 54 -9.99 11.37 -19.12
C ASP A 54 -10.32 10.60 -17.82
N GLY A 55 -11.57 10.19 -17.65
CA GLY A 55 -11.97 9.30 -16.55
C GLY A 55 -11.68 7.83 -16.85
N LEU A 56 -11.98 6.94 -15.90
CA LEU A 56 -11.76 5.49 -16.03
C LEU A 56 -12.27 4.90 -17.35
N ALA A 57 -13.46 5.29 -17.82
CA ALA A 57 -14.00 4.81 -19.09
C ALA A 57 -13.11 5.17 -20.29
N GLY A 58 -12.47 6.34 -20.27
CA GLY A 58 -11.48 6.75 -21.26
C GLY A 58 -10.22 5.88 -21.20
N SER A 59 -9.69 5.65 -20.00
CA SER A 59 -8.53 4.77 -19.79
C SER A 59 -8.81 3.34 -20.26
N LEU A 60 -9.99 2.78 -19.99
CA LEU A 60 -10.39 1.45 -20.45
C LEU A 60 -10.45 1.38 -21.99
N ARG A 61 -11.02 2.38 -22.67
CA ARG A 61 -11.01 2.44 -24.15
C ARG A 61 -9.60 2.60 -24.72
N ALA A 62 -8.70 3.27 -24.00
CA ALA A 62 -7.30 3.38 -24.42
C ALA A 62 -6.62 2.01 -24.34
N LEU A 63 -6.78 1.29 -23.23
CA LEU A 63 -6.28 -0.07 -23.06
C LEU A 63 -6.82 -1.03 -24.13
N ASP A 64 -8.13 -0.98 -24.41
CA ASP A 64 -8.77 -1.80 -25.44
C ASP A 64 -8.16 -1.56 -26.84
N ARG A 65 -7.73 -0.33 -27.14
CA ARG A 65 -7.16 0.04 -28.46
C ARG A 65 -5.67 -0.25 -28.59
N THR A 66 -4.91 0.00 -27.54
CA THR A 66 -3.45 -0.14 -27.60
C THR A 66 -2.99 -1.57 -27.39
N GLY A 67 -3.85 -2.43 -26.81
CA GLY A 67 -3.47 -3.77 -26.41
C GLY A 67 -2.35 -3.77 -25.35
N THR A 68 -2.13 -2.63 -24.70
CA THR A 68 -1.09 -2.48 -23.69
C THR A 68 -1.45 -3.34 -22.50
N ALA A 69 -0.53 -4.23 -22.11
CA ALA A 69 -0.70 -5.01 -20.91
C ALA A 69 -0.74 -4.08 -19.68
N VAL A 70 -1.66 -4.37 -18.77
CA VAL A 70 -1.77 -3.63 -17.51
C VAL A 70 -0.63 -4.08 -16.61
N GLU A 71 0.28 -3.16 -16.30
CA GLU A 71 1.35 -3.42 -15.35
C GLU A 71 0.87 -3.14 -13.91
N VAL A 72 1.25 -4.03 -13.00
CA VAL A 72 0.96 -3.94 -11.56
C VAL A 72 2.18 -4.35 -10.75
N ALA A 73 2.20 -3.95 -9.47
CA ALA A 73 3.23 -4.39 -8.54
C ALA A 73 3.25 -5.91 -8.37
N HIS A 74 4.43 -6.53 -8.41
CA HIS A 74 4.57 -7.97 -8.26
C HIS A 74 4.06 -8.44 -6.88
N PRO A 75 3.14 -9.42 -6.79
CA PRO A 75 2.50 -9.80 -5.52
C PRO A 75 3.44 -10.24 -4.40
N ALA A 76 4.54 -10.91 -4.72
CA ALA A 76 5.55 -11.29 -3.72
C ALA A 76 6.24 -10.08 -3.07
N ASP A 77 6.44 -9.01 -3.83
CA ASP A 77 7.06 -7.77 -3.34
C ASP A 77 6.09 -7.01 -2.43
N MET A 78 4.81 -6.98 -2.82
CA MET A 78 3.73 -6.46 -1.98
C MET A 78 3.57 -7.27 -0.69
N ALA A 79 3.59 -8.60 -0.78
CA ALA A 79 3.47 -9.49 0.38
C ALA A 79 4.65 -9.28 1.36
N TRP A 80 5.88 -9.16 0.84
CA TRP A 80 7.04 -8.79 1.65
C TRP A 80 6.79 -7.49 2.41
N GLN A 81 6.31 -6.45 1.72
CA GLN A 81 6.09 -5.14 2.34
C GLN A 81 4.98 -5.22 3.41
N TYR A 82 3.90 -5.94 3.15
CA TYR A 82 2.83 -6.18 4.13
C TYR A 82 3.32 -6.93 5.37
N HIS A 83 4.17 -7.94 5.20
CA HIS A 83 4.80 -8.65 6.31
C HIS A 83 5.72 -7.73 7.12
N ARG A 84 6.49 -6.85 6.46
CA ARG A 84 7.33 -5.86 7.15
C ARG A 84 6.50 -4.82 7.90
N HIS A 85 5.39 -4.34 7.34
CA HIS A 85 4.46 -3.48 8.07
C HIS A 85 3.89 -4.16 9.32
N ALA A 86 3.51 -5.44 9.21
CA ALA A 86 3.03 -6.19 10.38
C ALA A 86 4.12 -6.36 11.44
N ALA A 87 5.34 -6.72 11.05
CA ALA A 87 6.47 -6.85 11.95
C ALA A 87 6.84 -5.52 12.64
N ALA A 88 6.82 -4.41 11.90
CA ALA A 88 7.07 -3.07 12.42
C ALA A 88 6.06 -2.70 13.51
N ARG A 89 4.77 -2.96 13.27
CA ARG A 89 3.71 -2.71 14.27
C ARG A 89 3.93 -3.54 15.53
N SER A 90 4.24 -4.82 15.40
CA SER A 90 4.51 -5.70 16.55
C SER A 90 5.75 -5.27 17.32
N ALA A 91 6.84 -4.91 16.63
CA ALA A 91 8.08 -4.45 17.26
C ALA A 91 7.87 -3.14 18.03
N PHE A 92 7.13 -2.20 17.46
CA PHE A 92 6.76 -0.94 18.12
C PHE A 92 5.93 -1.20 19.39
N ALA A 93 4.88 -2.03 19.29
CA ALA A 93 4.02 -2.36 20.42
C ALA A 93 4.78 -3.07 21.55
N ALA A 94 5.76 -3.90 21.22
CA ALA A 94 6.59 -4.62 22.19
C ALA A 94 7.80 -3.81 22.72
N GLY A 95 8.08 -2.62 22.17
CA GLY A 95 9.29 -1.85 22.48
C GLY A 95 10.60 -2.54 22.03
N ASN A 96 10.54 -3.53 21.15
CA ASN A 96 11.68 -4.35 20.74
C ASN A 96 12.12 -4.03 19.30
N LEU A 97 12.68 -2.84 19.11
CA LEU A 97 12.98 -2.27 17.79
C LEU A 97 14.30 -2.74 17.18
N GLY A 98 15.28 -3.15 18.00
CA GLY A 98 16.62 -3.54 17.54
C GLY A 98 16.60 -4.73 16.57
N PRO A 99 15.99 -5.88 16.91
CA PRO A 99 15.89 -7.01 16.00
C PRO A 99 15.15 -6.67 14.70
N PHE A 100 14.11 -5.83 14.78
CA PHE A 100 13.37 -5.39 13.60
C PHE A 100 14.23 -4.54 12.66
N ALA A 101 15.07 -3.64 13.18
CA ALA A 101 15.94 -2.76 12.39
C ALA A 101 16.82 -3.55 11.41
N ALA A 102 17.41 -4.65 11.89
CA ALA A 102 18.22 -5.54 11.06
C ALA A 102 17.43 -6.16 9.89
N THR A 103 16.13 -6.44 10.07
CA THR A 103 15.30 -7.07 9.03
C THR A 103 14.99 -6.17 7.84
N ILE A 104 15.16 -4.85 8.01
CA ILE A 104 14.93 -3.83 6.98
C ILE A 104 16.23 -3.08 6.61
N GLY A 105 17.38 -3.54 7.11
CA GLY A 105 18.69 -2.96 6.78
C GLY A 105 18.94 -1.56 7.35
N LEU A 106 18.28 -1.20 8.46
CA LEU A 106 18.47 0.09 9.13
C LEU A 106 19.19 -0.09 10.48
N THR A 107 19.80 1.00 10.97
CA THR A 107 20.40 1.00 12.31
C THR A 107 19.32 1.08 13.38
N THR A 108 19.58 0.47 14.55
CA THR A 108 18.68 0.55 15.70
C THR A 108 18.40 2.01 16.10
N ASP A 109 19.42 2.86 16.11
CA ASP A 109 19.29 4.27 16.48
C ASP A 109 18.34 5.04 15.54
N HIS A 110 18.43 4.81 14.23
CA HIS A 110 17.54 5.44 13.26
C HIS A 110 16.08 5.01 13.49
N VAL A 111 15.86 3.70 13.68
CA VAL A 111 14.53 3.15 13.94
C VAL A 111 13.94 3.70 15.25
N ILE A 112 14.74 3.81 16.32
CA ILE A 112 14.33 4.41 17.59
C ILE A 112 13.97 5.89 17.39
N GLY A 113 14.79 6.65 16.65
CA GLY A 113 14.51 8.05 16.33
C GLY A 113 13.15 8.22 15.65
N VAL A 114 12.90 7.44 14.60
CA VAL A 114 11.62 7.47 13.89
C VAL A 114 10.46 7.06 14.80
N ALA A 115 10.64 6.03 15.63
CA ALA A 115 9.59 5.57 16.54
C ALA A 115 9.16 6.65 17.55
N ARG A 116 10.10 7.46 18.06
CA ARG A 116 9.79 8.57 18.99
C ARG A 116 8.86 9.62 18.38
N ASP A 117 8.96 9.84 17.07
CA ASP A 117 8.15 10.83 16.33
C ASP A 117 6.83 10.24 15.79
N CYS A 118 6.52 8.98 16.14
CA CYS A 118 5.32 8.30 15.67
C CYS A 118 4.25 8.23 16.76
N PRO A 119 3.03 8.74 16.52
CA PRO A 119 1.96 8.73 17.51
C PRO A 119 1.44 7.31 17.83
N ASN A 120 1.69 6.33 16.95
CA ASN A 120 1.35 4.93 17.17
C ASN A 120 2.11 3.99 16.21
N ALA A 121 1.87 2.69 16.40
CA ALA A 121 2.45 1.62 15.61
C ALA A 121 2.15 1.68 14.10
N GLU A 122 0.98 2.19 13.69
CA GLU A 122 0.65 2.32 12.26
C GLU A 122 1.46 3.44 11.61
N ALA A 123 1.50 4.61 12.26
CA ALA A 123 2.31 5.73 11.80
C ALA A 123 3.79 5.35 11.68
N PHE A 124 4.28 4.56 12.64
CA PHE A 124 5.63 4.00 12.61
C PHE A 124 5.83 3.06 11.43
N ALA A 125 4.96 2.05 11.26
CA ALA A 125 5.08 1.09 10.18
C ALA A 125 5.08 1.76 8.80
N MET A 126 4.15 2.69 8.55
CA MET A 126 4.04 3.43 7.28
C MET A 126 5.25 4.35 7.00
N ARG A 127 6.00 4.74 8.04
CA ARG A 127 7.16 5.64 7.91
C ARG A 127 8.49 4.88 7.79
N ILE A 128 8.62 3.74 8.47
CA ILE A 128 9.90 3.04 8.61
C ILE A 128 10.10 1.92 7.59
N VAL A 129 9.03 1.31 7.10
CA VAL A 129 9.14 0.16 6.19
C VAL A 129 9.48 0.67 4.80
N PRO A 130 10.63 0.27 4.24
CA PRO A 130 11.03 0.74 2.92
C PRO A 130 10.26 0.01 1.81
N VAL A 131 10.54 0.40 0.57
CA VAL A 131 10.29 -0.49 -0.56
C VAL A 131 11.13 -1.77 -0.42
N PRO A 132 10.73 -2.88 -1.07
CA PRO A 132 11.56 -4.08 -1.10
C PRO A 132 13.00 -3.80 -1.53
N PRO A 133 14.02 -4.51 -1.01
CA PRO A 133 15.42 -4.20 -1.29
C PRO A 133 15.80 -4.21 -2.78
N ALA A 134 15.12 -5.02 -3.59
CA ALA A 134 15.31 -5.09 -5.04
C ALA A 134 14.40 -4.11 -5.82
N GLY A 135 13.71 -3.21 -5.12
CA GLY A 135 12.65 -2.36 -5.67
C GLY A 135 11.30 -3.08 -5.76
N MET A 136 10.26 -2.30 -6.09
CA MET A 136 8.92 -2.83 -6.36
C MET A 136 8.80 -3.13 -7.86
N ARG A 137 8.90 -4.41 -8.24
CA ARG A 137 8.82 -4.81 -9.65
C ARG A 137 7.42 -4.51 -10.19
N GLN A 138 7.36 -3.93 -11.38
CA GLN A 138 6.14 -3.86 -12.19
C GLN A 138 6.12 -5.06 -13.14
N VAL A 139 4.99 -5.76 -13.22
CA VAL A 139 4.79 -6.92 -14.08
C VAL A 139 3.41 -6.89 -14.69
N ASP A 140 3.24 -7.54 -15.84
CA ASP A 140 1.93 -7.72 -16.46
C ASP A 140 0.93 -8.38 -15.51
N LEU A 141 -0.33 -7.99 -15.63
CA LEU A 141 -1.43 -8.50 -14.81
C LEU A 141 -1.49 -10.03 -14.79
N THR A 142 -1.32 -10.69 -15.94
CA THR A 142 -1.32 -12.16 -16.03
C THR A 142 -0.21 -12.79 -15.19
N VAL A 143 0.98 -12.17 -15.17
CA VAL A 143 2.12 -12.63 -14.34
C VAL A 143 1.81 -12.41 -12.86
N ALA A 144 1.22 -11.27 -12.51
CA ALA A 144 0.78 -10.99 -11.15
C ALA A 144 -0.29 -12.00 -10.67
N GLU A 145 -1.29 -12.31 -11.48
CA GLU A 145 -2.34 -13.27 -11.13
C GLU A 145 -1.75 -14.67 -10.84
N ALA A 146 -0.83 -15.14 -11.68
CA ALA A 146 -0.13 -16.40 -11.47
C ALA A 146 0.68 -16.40 -10.15
N ALA A 147 1.44 -15.33 -9.89
CA ALA A 147 2.21 -15.19 -8.66
C ALA A 147 1.32 -15.12 -7.41
N LEU A 148 0.18 -14.42 -7.48
CA LEU A 148 -0.79 -14.33 -6.39
C LEU A 148 -1.45 -15.68 -6.10
N SER A 149 -1.79 -16.44 -7.15
CA SER A 149 -2.34 -17.79 -7.02
C SER A 149 -1.38 -18.72 -6.29
N ALA A 150 -0.09 -18.69 -6.65
CA ALA A 150 0.95 -19.48 -5.99
C ALA A 150 1.11 -19.13 -4.50
N LEU A 151 1.15 -17.84 -4.15
CA LEU A 151 1.21 -17.37 -2.75
C LEU A 151 -0.03 -17.82 -1.96
N SER A 152 -1.20 -17.74 -2.56
CA SER A 152 -2.47 -18.12 -1.92
C SER A 152 -2.58 -19.63 -1.71
N ALA A 153 -2.01 -20.43 -2.62
CA ALA A 153 -1.91 -21.88 -2.46
C ALA A 153 -0.95 -22.26 -1.32
N ALA A 154 0.25 -21.66 -1.29
CA ALA A 154 1.24 -21.90 -0.24
C ALA A 154 0.69 -21.59 1.16
N ARG A 155 -0.07 -20.50 1.32
CA ARG A 155 -0.71 -20.14 2.60
C ARG A 155 -1.77 -21.15 3.07
N ARG A 156 -2.47 -21.82 2.15
CA ARG A 156 -3.47 -22.84 2.51
C ARG A 156 -2.84 -24.17 2.94
N ALA A 157 -1.58 -24.41 2.57
CA ALA A 157 -0.86 -25.64 2.88
C ALA A 157 -0.05 -25.59 4.19
N ALA A 158 0.13 -24.39 4.77
CA ALA A 158 0.85 -24.14 6.02
C ALA A 158 -0.12 -23.99 7.20
#